data_AF-A0A5C3LXV6-F1
#
_entry.id   AF-A0A5C3LXV6-F1
#
_cell.length_a   1.000
_cell.length_b   1.000
_cell.length_c   1.000
_cell.angle_alpha   90.00
_cell.angle_beta   90.00
_cell.angle_gamma   90.00
#
_symmetry.space_group_name_H-M   'P 1'
#
loop_
_entity.id
_entity.type
_entity.pdbx_description
1 polymer ?
#
loop_
_entity_poly.entity_id
_entity_poly.type
_entity_poly.pdbx_seq_one_letter_code
_entity_poly.pdbx_strand_id
1 'polypeptide(L)'
;MLEAKLAEAGTLKKLLDAIKELVTDANFECNEEGINLQAMDNSHVALVAVNLEAVGFKRYRCDRPMPLGVNLTSLTKVLKCAKDDDICTLKAADEADVLNLVYEAKNSDRIAEYDMKLMDIDSDTLGIPDTEYDARVTMPSAEFTRIVRDLSQLGESVRIEVSKEGVRFASEGESANGSVLLRQTEEVAKVGKIKAESKDDDEEGADDDEDDDEKAKEKKPKVKKERDEDVEMDEDDDVEEVNKPGEDGEEEQDPEEDEDDDDEEGGKKRKKKSGPSKPSKKPRTSKASSKSKGKGKEDDEPAGVTIEMNQHVSLTFSLKYLVNFSKSASLCPKVQLMMSNDVPLLVAYDFGQGHIRYYLAPKIGDD
;
A
#
# COMPACT_ATOMS: atom_id res chain seq x y z
N MET A 1 -14.54 -29.01 5.18
CA MET A 1 -13.93 -28.40 6.37
C MET A 1 -12.81 -27.46 5.93
N LEU A 2 -12.49 -26.44 6.73
CA LEU A 2 -11.28 -25.62 6.60
C LEU A 2 -10.31 -25.90 7.77
N GLU A 3 -9.03 -26.05 7.45
CA GLU A 3 -7.91 -26.01 8.41
C GLU A 3 -6.73 -25.24 7.78
N ALA A 4 -6.51 -23.99 8.22
CA ALA A 4 -5.48 -23.11 7.68
C ALA A 4 -4.52 -22.65 8.78
N LYS A 5 -3.27 -23.13 8.74
CA LYS A 5 -2.24 -22.93 9.78
C LYS A 5 -1.15 -21.97 9.32
N LEU A 6 -1.22 -20.72 9.75
CA LEU A 6 -0.23 -19.69 9.42
C LEU A 6 1.10 -19.93 10.15
N ALA A 7 2.19 -19.44 9.56
CA ALA A 7 3.50 -19.54 10.18
C ALA A 7 3.61 -18.70 11.46
N GLU A 8 3.04 -17.49 11.43
CA GLU A 8 3.10 -16.44 12.45
C GLU A 8 1.78 -15.65 12.43
N ALA A 9 1.19 -15.35 13.58
CA ALA A 9 -0.05 -14.58 13.67
C ALA A 9 0.13 -13.11 13.26
N GLY A 10 1.38 -12.60 13.32
CA GLY A 10 1.75 -11.24 12.95
C GLY A 10 1.29 -10.83 11.54
N THR A 11 1.33 -11.71 10.53
CA THR A 11 0.88 -11.38 9.18
C THR A 11 -0.62 -11.07 9.15
N LEU A 12 -1.45 -11.96 9.73
CA LEU A 12 -2.90 -11.78 9.77
C LEU A 12 -3.30 -10.57 10.61
N LYS A 13 -2.57 -10.30 11.71
CA LYS A 13 -2.76 -9.09 12.53
C LYS A 13 -2.51 -7.80 11.73
N LYS A 14 -1.41 -7.72 10.99
CA LYS A 14 -1.08 -6.56 10.12
C LYS A 14 -2.11 -6.38 8.99
N LEU A 15 -2.50 -7.48 8.36
CA LEU A 15 -3.49 -7.52 7.28
C LEU A 15 -4.84 -6.94 7.75
N LEU A 16 -5.36 -7.41 8.88
CA LEU A 16 -6.58 -6.84 9.45
C LEU A 16 -6.42 -5.38 9.87
N ASP A 17 -5.27 -5.00 10.44
CA ASP A 17 -5.02 -3.61 10.84
C ASP A 17 -5.04 -2.63 9.65
N ALA A 18 -4.77 -3.13 8.43
CA ALA A 18 -4.80 -2.37 7.19
C ALA A 18 -6.13 -2.40 6.42
N ILE A 19 -7.12 -3.22 6.81
CA ILE A 19 -8.46 -3.28 6.16
C ILE A 19 -9.63 -2.89 7.07
N LYS A 20 -9.52 -3.02 8.40
CA LYS A 20 -10.56 -2.73 9.42
C LYS A 20 -11.19 -1.32 9.35
N GLU A 21 -10.56 -0.38 8.64
CA GLU A 21 -10.98 1.04 8.54
C GLU A 21 -11.60 1.39 7.18
N LEU A 22 -11.55 0.45 6.22
CA LEU A 22 -12.28 0.53 4.97
C LEU A 22 -13.60 -0.26 5.07
N VAL A 23 -13.55 -1.39 5.78
CA VAL A 23 -14.62 -2.39 5.82
C VAL A 23 -14.86 -2.83 7.26
N THR A 24 -16.12 -2.93 7.68
CA THR A 24 -16.50 -3.41 9.03
C THR A 24 -16.67 -4.92 9.09
N ASP A 25 -17.23 -5.51 8.03
CA ASP A 25 -17.70 -6.89 7.94
C ASP A 25 -17.39 -7.42 6.52
N ALA A 26 -16.83 -8.63 6.41
CA ALA A 26 -16.39 -9.18 5.13
C ALA A 26 -16.43 -10.71 5.09
N ASN A 27 -16.57 -11.27 3.89
CA ASN A 27 -16.36 -12.70 3.64
C ASN A 27 -14.88 -13.01 3.41
N PHE A 28 -14.35 -14.01 4.11
CA PHE A 28 -13.14 -14.72 3.71
C PHE A 28 -13.54 -15.95 2.89
N GLU A 29 -13.42 -15.85 1.58
CA GLU A 29 -13.70 -16.93 0.64
C GLU A 29 -12.51 -17.91 0.62
N CYS A 30 -12.70 -19.04 1.28
CA CYS A 30 -11.69 -20.09 1.39
C CYS A 30 -11.94 -21.13 0.29
N ASN A 31 -10.98 -21.36 -0.59
CA ASN A 31 -11.02 -22.39 -1.64
C ASN A 31 -9.77 -23.30 -1.56
N GLU A 32 -9.50 -24.16 -2.55
CA GLU A 32 -8.29 -25.02 -2.56
C GLU A 32 -6.99 -24.23 -2.80
N GLU A 33 -7.06 -23.09 -3.51
CA GLU A 33 -5.92 -22.26 -3.90
C GLU A 33 -5.42 -21.35 -2.77
N GLY A 34 -6.32 -20.95 -1.86
CA GLY A 34 -6.01 -20.05 -0.76
C GLY A 34 -7.24 -19.46 -0.06
N ILE A 35 -7.02 -18.35 0.63
CA ILE A 35 -8.08 -17.54 1.27
C ILE A 35 -8.11 -16.17 0.58
N ASN A 36 -9.21 -15.88 -0.09
CA ASN A 36 -9.48 -14.58 -0.68
C ASN A 36 -10.39 -13.75 0.24
N LEU A 37 -10.31 -12.43 0.12
CA LEU A 37 -11.31 -11.49 0.65
C LEU A 37 -11.46 -10.36 -0.36
N GLN A 38 -12.70 -10.09 -0.76
CA GLN A 38 -13.05 -8.93 -1.56
C GLN A 38 -14.14 -8.13 -0.84
N ALA A 39 -13.99 -6.81 -0.75
CA ALA A 39 -14.99 -5.94 -0.14
C ALA A 39 -14.86 -4.50 -0.63
N MET A 40 -15.98 -3.78 -0.64
CA MET A 40 -16.03 -2.33 -0.89
C MET A 40 -16.09 -1.54 0.41
N ASP A 41 -15.67 -0.27 0.36
CA ASP A 41 -15.97 0.70 1.42
C ASP A 41 -17.45 1.14 1.38
N ASN A 42 -17.94 1.72 2.47
CA ASN A 42 -19.33 2.20 2.61
C ASN A 42 -19.77 3.26 1.58
N SER A 43 -18.83 3.87 0.85
CA SER A 43 -19.10 4.83 -0.24
C SER A 43 -19.06 4.20 -1.63
N HIS A 44 -18.63 2.93 -1.74
CA HIS A 44 -18.37 2.22 -3.00
C HIS A 44 -17.35 2.93 -3.93
N VAL A 45 -16.42 3.71 -3.36
CA VAL A 45 -15.37 4.44 -4.09
C VAL A 45 -14.03 3.69 -4.06
N ALA A 46 -13.82 2.87 -3.02
CA ALA A 46 -12.67 2.00 -2.86
C ALA A 46 -13.08 0.53 -2.73
N LEU A 47 -12.33 -0.34 -3.41
CA LEU A 47 -12.43 -1.80 -3.27
C LEU A 47 -11.10 -2.35 -2.76
N VAL A 48 -11.15 -3.23 -1.76
CA VAL A 48 -10.00 -4.01 -1.31
C VAL A 48 -10.14 -5.46 -1.77
N ALA A 49 -9.06 -5.99 -2.36
CA ALA A 49 -8.90 -7.37 -2.73
C ALA A 49 -7.64 -7.93 -2.04
N VAL A 50 -7.82 -9.00 -1.27
CA VAL A 50 -6.76 -9.72 -0.55
C VAL A 50 -6.75 -11.16 -1.06
N ASN A 51 -5.56 -11.69 -1.33
CA ASN A 51 -5.34 -13.10 -1.59
C ASN A 51 -4.23 -13.60 -0.64
N LEU A 52 -4.47 -14.72 0.04
CA LEU A 52 -3.49 -15.48 0.80
C LEU A 52 -3.38 -16.88 0.20
N GLU A 53 -2.31 -17.12 -0.55
CA GLU A 53 -2.10 -18.39 -1.27
C GLU A 53 -1.87 -19.56 -0.30
N ALA A 54 -2.43 -20.73 -0.61
CA ALA A 54 -2.31 -21.96 0.17
C ALA A 54 -0.85 -22.36 0.47
N VAL A 55 0.07 -22.06 -0.45
CA VAL A 55 1.52 -22.30 -0.30
C VAL A 55 2.18 -21.49 0.82
N GLY A 56 1.55 -20.38 1.24
CA GLY A 56 2.00 -19.52 2.33
C GLY A 56 1.70 -20.04 3.73
N PHE A 57 0.89 -21.09 3.86
CA PHE A 57 0.51 -21.70 5.14
C PHE A 57 1.41 -22.91 5.45
N LYS A 58 1.71 -23.17 6.73
CA LYS A 58 2.43 -24.38 7.18
C LYS A 58 1.65 -25.66 6.92
N ARG A 59 0.32 -25.54 6.85
CA ARG A 59 -0.66 -26.58 6.51
C ARG A 59 -1.92 -25.86 6.07
N TYR A 60 -2.43 -26.21 4.90
CA TYR A 60 -3.68 -25.71 4.37
C TYR A 60 -4.54 -26.88 3.91
N ARG A 61 -5.83 -26.83 4.20
CA ARG A 61 -6.84 -27.76 3.71
C ARG A 61 -8.18 -27.05 3.67
N CYS A 62 -8.80 -27.00 2.49
CA CYS A 62 -10.18 -26.61 2.29
C CYS A 62 -10.83 -27.73 1.46
N ASP A 63 -11.83 -28.44 1.98
CA ASP A 63 -12.42 -29.58 1.27
C ASP A 63 -13.42 -29.16 0.17
N ARG A 64 -13.99 -27.96 0.31
CA ARG A 64 -15.00 -27.35 -0.58
C ARG A 64 -14.95 -25.83 -0.38
N PRO A 65 -15.14 -25.00 -1.43
CA PRO A 65 -15.24 -23.56 -1.30
C PRO A 65 -16.28 -23.15 -0.25
N MET A 66 -15.92 -22.24 0.65
CA MET A 66 -16.81 -21.70 1.69
C MET A 66 -16.52 -20.22 1.98
N PRO A 67 -17.54 -19.34 1.98
CA PRO A 67 -17.41 -17.99 2.49
C PRO A 67 -17.48 -18.01 4.03
N LEU A 68 -16.57 -17.30 4.69
CA LEU A 68 -16.58 -17.11 6.14
C LEU A 68 -16.82 -15.64 6.47
N GLY A 69 -18.09 -15.28 6.64
CA GLY A 69 -18.51 -13.91 6.97
C GLY A 69 -18.18 -13.54 8.41
N VAL A 70 -17.36 -12.50 8.59
CA VAL A 70 -16.83 -12.08 9.90
C VAL A 70 -16.86 -10.57 10.09
N ASN A 71 -17.20 -10.15 11.31
CA ASN A 71 -17.00 -8.78 11.76
C ASN A 71 -15.50 -8.53 12.03
N LEU A 72 -14.85 -7.74 11.16
CA LEU A 72 -13.41 -7.49 11.19
C LEU A 72 -12.97 -6.76 12.47
N THR A 73 -13.85 -5.94 13.05
CA THR A 73 -13.64 -5.30 14.37
C THR A 73 -13.53 -6.34 15.49
N SER A 74 -14.34 -7.39 15.47
CA SER A 74 -14.31 -8.45 16.48
C SER A 74 -13.15 -9.42 16.25
N LEU A 75 -12.86 -9.75 14.99
CA LEU A 75 -11.71 -10.58 14.61
C LEU A 75 -10.38 -9.92 15.02
N THR A 76 -10.28 -8.60 14.84
CA THR A 76 -9.14 -7.78 15.30
C THR A 76 -9.00 -7.80 16.84
N LYS A 77 -10.08 -7.88 17.61
CA LYS A 77 -10.02 -8.01 19.09
C LYS A 77 -9.46 -9.38 19.48
N VAL A 78 -9.91 -10.46 18.85
CA VAL A 78 -9.45 -11.83 19.14
C VAL A 78 -7.99 -12.04 18.73
N LEU A 79 -7.57 -11.51 17.58
CA LEU A 79 -6.16 -11.58 17.13
C LEU A 79 -5.20 -10.71 17.96
N LYS A 80 -5.69 -9.71 18.71
CA LYS A 80 -4.89 -9.00 19.72
C LYS A 80 -4.55 -9.84 20.96
N CYS A 81 -5.20 -11.00 21.16
CA CYS A 81 -4.86 -11.94 22.23
C CYS A 81 -3.67 -12.89 21.89
N ALA A 82 -3.21 -12.87 20.63
CA ALA A 82 -2.03 -13.59 20.17
C ALA A 82 -0.81 -12.65 20.07
N LYS A 83 0.39 -13.18 20.33
CA LYS A 83 1.64 -12.50 19.98
C LYS A 83 1.89 -12.59 18.48
N ASP A 84 2.74 -11.72 17.96
CA ASP A 84 3.07 -11.74 16.53
C ASP A 84 3.86 -13.00 16.15
N ASP A 85 4.63 -13.56 17.08
CA ASP A 85 5.38 -14.81 16.90
C ASP A 85 4.57 -16.09 17.15
N ASP A 86 3.37 -16.02 17.73
CA ASP A 86 2.52 -17.20 17.96
C ASP A 86 2.06 -17.82 16.62
N ILE A 87 1.85 -19.14 16.59
CA ILE A 87 1.34 -19.87 15.43
C ILE A 87 -0.19 -19.83 15.45
N CYS A 88 -0.83 -19.26 14.43
CA CYS A 88 -2.29 -19.20 14.31
C CYS A 88 -2.81 -20.35 13.43
N THR A 89 -3.87 -21.03 13.89
CA THR A 89 -4.64 -22.00 13.10
C THR A 89 -6.10 -21.59 13.06
N LEU A 90 -6.64 -21.36 11.86
CA LEU A 90 -8.05 -21.13 11.59
C LEU A 90 -8.72 -22.48 11.30
N LYS A 91 -9.87 -22.75 11.91
CA LYS A 91 -10.66 -23.97 11.68
C LYS A 91 -12.14 -23.63 11.52
N ALA A 92 -12.78 -24.14 10.47
CA ALA A 92 -14.22 -24.05 10.27
C ALA A 92 -14.79 -25.41 9.82
N ALA A 93 -16.00 -25.71 10.26
CA ALA A 93 -16.76 -26.87 9.80
C ALA A 93 -17.23 -26.70 8.35
N ASP A 94 -17.96 -27.68 7.82
CA ASP A 94 -18.60 -27.57 6.49
C ASP A 94 -19.90 -26.74 6.50
N GLU A 95 -20.59 -26.73 7.64
CA GLU A 95 -21.75 -25.88 7.94
C GLU A 95 -21.35 -25.12 9.22
N ALA A 96 -20.65 -24.00 9.04
CA ALA A 96 -19.94 -23.32 10.13
C ALA A 96 -20.69 -22.10 10.65
N ASP A 97 -21.42 -22.27 11.76
CA ASP A 97 -21.89 -21.15 12.60
C ASP A 97 -20.72 -20.46 13.33
N VAL A 98 -19.57 -21.13 13.41
CA VAL A 98 -18.43 -20.76 14.28
C VAL A 98 -17.09 -20.98 13.56
N LEU A 99 -16.25 -19.95 13.59
CA LEU A 99 -14.83 -19.99 13.28
C LEU A 99 -14.03 -20.17 14.58
N ASN A 100 -13.26 -21.26 14.68
CA ASN A 100 -12.36 -21.53 15.80
C ASN A 100 -10.93 -21.06 15.45
N LEU A 101 -10.36 -20.22 16.32
CA LEU A 101 -8.99 -19.70 16.20
C LEU A 101 -8.12 -20.29 17.32
N VAL A 102 -7.10 -21.07 16.95
CA VAL A 102 -6.13 -21.66 17.87
C VAL A 102 -4.79 -20.95 17.75
N TYR A 103 -4.26 -20.46 18.87
CA TYR A 103 -2.92 -19.87 18.96
C TYR A 103 -1.99 -20.77 19.78
N GLU A 104 -0.91 -21.25 19.14
CA GLU A 104 0.15 -22.06 19.76
C GLU A 104 1.41 -21.19 19.93
N ALA A 105 1.85 -20.97 21.16
CA ALA A 105 3.01 -20.12 21.42
C ALA A 105 4.35 -20.83 21.15
N LYS A 106 5.23 -20.25 20.32
CA LYS A 106 6.53 -20.86 19.96
C LYS A 106 7.45 -21.15 21.16
N ASN A 107 7.32 -20.38 22.24
CA ASN A 107 8.27 -20.33 23.35
C ASN A 107 7.69 -20.82 24.69
N SER A 108 6.47 -21.38 24.70
CA SER A 108 5.79 -21.87 25.90
C SER A 108 4.66 -22.82 25.53
N ASP A 109 4.36 -23.81 26.37
CA ASP A 109 3.26 -24.77 26.19
C ASP A 109 1.86 -24.15 26.44
N ARG A 110 1.65 -22.93 25.90
CA ARG A 110 0.38 -22.20 25.91
C ARG A 110 -0.29 -22.41 24.57
N ILE A 111 -1.40 -23.13 24.60
CA ILE A 111 -2.43 -23.12 23.57
C ILE A 111 -3.56 -22.20 24.06
N ALA A 112 -4.10 -21.36 23.18
CA ALA A 112 -5.28 -20.55 23.47
C ALA A 112 -6.27 -20.68 22.32
N GLU A 113 -7.49 -21.10 22.62
CA GLU A 113 -8.55 -21.33 21.65
C GLU A 113 -9.66 -20.28 21.83
N TYR A 114 -10.16 -19.74 20.72
CA TYR A 114 -11.18 -18.70 20.69
C TYR A 114 -12.22 -19.02 19.62
N ASP A 115 -13.47 -19.17 20.05
CA ASP A 115 -14.61 -19.39 19.17
C ASP A 115 -15.27 -18.06 18.82
N MET A 116 -15.38 -17.76 17.53
CA MET A 116 -16.09 -16.61 16.99
C MET A 116 -17.30 -17.07 16.19
N LYS A 117 -18.46 -16.45 16.43
CA LYS A 117 -19.61 -16.64 15.54
C LYS A 117 -19.31 -16.05 14.17
N LEU A 118 -19.69 -16.80 13.14
CA LEU A 118 -19.77 -16.35 11.77
C LEU A 118 -21.11 -15.63 11.55
N MET A 119 -21.23 -14.94 10.42
CA MET A 119 -22.42 -14.20 10.01
C MET A 119 -22.69 -14.46 8.53
N ASP A 120 -23.95 -14.58 8.14
CA ASP A 120 -24.33 -14.60 6.74
C ASP A 120 -24.14 -13.19 6.16
N ILE A 121 -23.20 -13.06 5.23
CA ILE A 121 -22.94 -11.84 4.45
C ILE A 121 -23.05 -12.24 2.98
N ASP A 122 -23.82 -11.51 2.19
CA ASP A 122 -24.01 -11.79 0.77
C ASP A 122 -22.67 -11.70 0.00
N SER A 123 -22.35 -12.74 -0.79
CA SER A 123 -21.07 -12.85 -1.51
C SER A 123 -21.16 -12.25 -2.91
N ASP A 124 -21.28 -10.92 -2.98
CA ASP A 124 -21.20 -10.18 -4.24
C ASP A 124 -19.74 -10.09 -4.73
N THR A 125 -19.26 -11.18 -5.36
CA THR A 125 -17.93 -11.20 -5.99
C THR A 125 -17.93 -10.32 -7.25
N LEU A 126 -17.22 -9.19 -7.20
CA LEU A 126 -16.98 -8.38 -8.39
C LEU A 126 -15.84 -8.97 -9.21
N GLY A 127 -16.14 -9.36 -10.46
CA GLY A 127 -15.11 -9.67 -11.45
C GLY A 127 -14.28 -8.41 -11.75
N ILE A 128 -13.07 -8.34 -11.19
CA ILE A 128 -12.08 -7.33 -11.55
C ILE A 128 -11.56 -7.68 -12.94
N PRO A 129 -11.72 -6.81 -13.95
CA PRO A 129 -11.22 -7.08 -15.29
C PRO A 129 -9.69 -6.97 -15.33
N ASP A 130 -9.04 -7.86 -16.07
CA ASP A 130 -7.62 -7.70 -16.43
C ASP A 130 -7.47 -6.40 -17.22
N THR A 131 -6.78 -5.44 -16.62
CA THR A 131 -6.73 -4.04 -17.06
C THR A 131 -5.30 -3.67 -17.38
N GLU A 132 -5.05 -3.17 -18.59
CA GLU A 132 -3.74 -2.61 -18.94
C GLU A 132 -3.57 -1.22 -18.31
N TYR A 133 -2.37 -0.95 -17.79
CA TYR A 133 -2.03 0.31 -17.12
C TYR A 133 -0.94 1.08 -17.87
N ASP A 134 -1.20 2.36 -18.15
CA ASP A 134 -0.26 3.26 -18.84
C ASP A 134 1.00 3.57 -18.04
N ALA A 135 0.87 3.58 -16.71
CA ALA A 135 1.93 3.95 -15.79
C ALA A 135 1.97 2.99 -14.60
N ARG A 136 3.17 2.51 -14.27
CA ARG A 136 3.45 1.58 -13.18
C ARG A 136 4.67 2.07 -12.40
N VAL A 137 4.44 2.47 -11.16
CA VAL A 137 5.45 3.08 -10.28
C VAL A 137 5.66 2.19 -9.06
N THR A 138 6.88 1.72 -8.85
CA THR A 138 7.28 0.95 -7.67
C THR A 138 8.22 1.78 -6.80
N MET A 139 7.90 1.91 -5.51
CA MET A 139 8.68 2.72 -4.55
C MET A 139 8.71 2.09 -3.15
N PRO A 140 9.58 2.55 -2.24
CA PRO A 140 9.53 2.14 -0.84
C PRO A 140 8.19 2.52 -0.17
N SER A 141 7.52 1.55 0.46
CA SER A 141 6.19 1.76 1.06
C SER A 141 6.20 2.78 2.20
N ALA A 142 7.31 2.87 2.94
CA ALA A 142 7.52 3.86 3.99
C ALA A 142 7.55 5.30 3.46
N GLU A 143 8.11 5.53 2.26
CA GLU A 143 8.16 6.86 1.66
C GLU A 143 6.79 7.26 1.09
N PHE A 144 6.07 6.33 0.46
CA PHE A 144 4.66 6.54 0.10
C PHE A 144 3.80 6.89 1.32
N THR A 145 3.94 6.12 2.41
CA THR A 145 3.25 6.34 3.70
C THR A 145 3.53 7.72 4.28
N ARG A 146 4.76 8.21 4.11
CA ARG A 146 5.12 9.57 4.50
C ARG A 146 4.44 10.60 3.60
N ILE A 147 4.60 10.51 2.29
CA ILE A 147 4.07 11.47 1.32
C ILE A 147 2.56 11.66 1.49
N VAL A 148 1.78 10.57 1.60
CA VAL A 148 0.32 10.69 1.75
C VAL A 148 -0.11 11.28 3.10
N ARG A 149 0.69 11.14 4.17
CA ARG A 149 0.42 11.76 5.48
C ARG A 149 0.83 13.23 5.52
N ASP A 150 2.02 13.55 4.99
CA ASP A 150 2.53 14.91 4.93
C ASP A 150 1.61 15.78 4.05
N LEU A 151 1.10 15.25 2.92
CA LEU A 151 0.11 15.93 2.08
C LEU A 151 -1.30 15.98 2.71
N SER A 152 -1.72 14.97 3.48
CA SER A 152 -3.05 15.00 4.15
C SER A 152 -3.15 15.96 5.33
N GLN A 153 -2.08 16.69 5.66
CA GLN A 153 -2.13 17.87 6.54
C GLN A 153 -2.37 19.18 5.77
N LEU A 154 -2.27 19.16 4.43
CA LEU A 154 -2.37 20.34 3.56
C LEU A 154 -3.72 20.39 2.85
N GLY A 155 -4.23 19.26 2.36
CA GLY A 155 -5.51 19.18 1.67
C GLY A 155 -6.11 17.76 1.64
N GLU A 156 -7.32 17.65 1.12
CA GLU A 156 -8.06 16.37 1.06
C GLU A 156 -7.74 15.52 -0.18
N SER A 157 -7.10 16.11 -1.19
CA SER A 157 -6.97 15.53 -2.53
C SER A 157 -5.55 15.68 -3.06
N VAL A 158 -5.01 14.62 -3.66
CA VAL A 158 -3.70 14.63 -4.31
C VAL A 158 -3.83 14.35 -5.81
N ARG A 159 -3.29 15.24 -6.63
CA ARG A 159 -3.00 14.98 -8.05
C ARG A 159 -1.72 14.16 -8.12
N ILE A 160 -1.81 12.96 -8.66
CA ILE A 160 -0.67 12.06 -8.93
C ILE A 160 -0.40 12.11 -10.43
N GLU A 161 0.76 12.64 -10.80
CA GLU A 161 1.21 12.79 -12.17
C GLU A 161 2.42 11.88 -12.40
N VAL A 162 2.40 11.04 -13.44
CA VAL A 162 3.54 10.22 -13.86
C VAL A 162 4.10 10.77 -15.17
N SER A 163 5.39 11.12 -15.14
CA SER A 163 6.09 11.79 -16.24
C SER A 163 7.49 11.21 -16.47
N LYS A 164 8.16 11.67 -17.53
CA LYS A 164 9.58 11.34 -17.80
C LYS A 164 10.56 11.94 -16.79
N GLU A 165 10.16 12.91 -15.96
CA GLU A 165 10.99 13.43 -14.87
C GLU A 165 10.92 12.54 -13.62
N GLY A 166 9.75 11.94 -13.38
CA GLY A 166 9.43 11.21 -12.17
C GLY A 166 7.93 11.10 -11.92
N VAL A 167 7.55 10.56 -10.76
CA VAL A 167 6.19 10.66 -10.23
C VAL A 167 6.09 11.89 -9.32
N ARG A 168 5.10 12.74 -9.58
CA ARG A 168 4.80 13.94 -8.80
C ARG A 168 3.50 13.74 -8.03
N PHE A 169 3.54 14.01 -6.74
CA PHE A 169 2.37 14.12 -5.88
C PHE A 169 2.18 15.61 -5.58
N ALA A 170 1.02 16.17 -5.91
CA ALA A 170 0.68 17.56 -5.63
C ALA A 170 -0.65 17.63 -4.87
N SER A 171 -0.67 18.34 -3.74
CA SER A 171 -1.90 18.68 -2.99
C SER A 171 -2.04 20.19 -2.95
N GLU A 172 -3.18 20.67 -3.40
CA GLU A 172 -3.60 22.05 -3.20
C GLU A 172 -4.43 22.11 -1.91
N GLY A 173 -4.36 23.22 -1.18
CA GLY A 173 -4.87 23.33 0.19
C GLY A 173 -5.08 24.78 0.63
N GLU A 174 -6.09 25.00 1.49
CA GLU A 174 -6.53 26.35 1.89
C GLU A 174 -5.41 27.20 2.51
N SER A 175 -4.55 26.60 3.33
CA SER A 175 -3.45 27.30 4.01
C SER A 175 -2.08 27.12 3.36
N ALA A 176 -1.86 26.06 2.57
CA ALA A 176 -0.59 25.78 1.90
C ALA A 176 -0.72 24.71 0.82
N ASN A 177 0.01 24.89 -0.29
CA ASN A 177 0.13 23.89 -1.36
C ASN A 177 1.44 23.08 -1.19
N GLY A 178 1.37 21.77 -1.42
CA GLY A 178 2.51 20.86 -1.34
C GLY A 178 2.77 20.14 -2.65
N SER A 179 4.04 20.00 -3.05
CA SER A 179 4.43 19.13 -4.16
C SER A 179 5.70 18.34 -3.83
N VAL A 180 5.65 17.03 -4.05
CA VAL A 180 6.76 16.09 -3.89
C VAL A 180 7.01 15.41 -5.22
N LEU A 181 8.27 15.39 -5.69
CA LEU A 181 8.68 14.70 -6.91
C LEU A 181 9.68 13.59 -6.56
N LEU A 182 9.32 12.34 -6.89
CA LEU A 182 10.24 11.21 -6.82
C LEU A 182 10.76 10.87 -8.22
N ARG A 183 12.08 11.00 -8.41
CA ARG A 183 12.77 10.67 -9.67
C ARG A 183 13.18 9.20 -9.71
N GLN A 184 13.23 8.60 -10.90
CA GLN A 184 13.65 7.21 -11.10
C GLN A 184 15.11 7.00 -10.69
N THR A 185 15.40 5.87 -10.03
CA THR A 185 16.74 5.53 -9.55
C THR A 185 17.52 4.76 -10.62
N GLU A 186 18.55 5.39 -11.21
CA GLU A 186 19.28 4.89 -12.39
C GLU A 186 19.96 3.52 -12.23
N GLU A 187 20.23 3.07 -11.00
CA GLU A 187 20.81 1.74 -10.77
C GLU A 187 19.82 0.61 -11.05
N VAL A 188 18.52 0.82 -10.81
CA VAL A 188 17.48 -0.21 -11.00
C VAL A 188 17.11 -0.38 -12.47
N ALA A 189 17.16 0.71 -13.24
CA ALA A 189 16.80 0.76 -14.67
C ALA A 189 17.63 -0.18 -15.58
N LYS A 190 18.74 -0.75 -15.07
CA LYS A 190 19.59 -1.71 -15.80
C LYS A 190 19.16 -3.17 -15.63
N VAL A 191 18.28 -3.48 -14.66
CA VAL A 191 17.82 -4.86 -14.40
C VAL A 191 16.63 -5.24 -15.27
N GLY A 192 15.74 -4.29 -15.60
CA GLY A 192 14.54 -4.48 -16.44
C GLY A 192 14.79 -4.77 -17.93
N LYS A 193 15.98 -5.25 -18.31
CA LYS A 193 16.32 -5.67 -19.68
C LYS A 193 17.05 -7.00 -19.71
N ILE A 194 16.40 -8.04 -19.19
CA ILE A 194 16.85 -9.43 -19.34
C ILE A 194 15.85 -10.18 -20.23
N LYS A 195 16.30 -10.45 -21.47
CA LYS A 195 15.82 -11.48 -22.39
C LYS A 195 14.30 -11.69 -22.54
N ALA A 196 13.78 -11.25 -23.69
CA ALA A 196 12.86 -12.13 -24.41
C ALA A 196 13.70 -13.32 -24.92
N GLU A 197 13.38 -14.55 -24.51
CA GLU A 197 14.02 -15.75 -25.04
C GLU A 197 13.27 -16.21 -26.30
N SER A 198 13.83 -15.88 -27.47
CA SER A 198 13.51 -16.59 -28.69
C SER A 198 13.93 -18.05 -28.53
N LYS A 199 12.98 -18.97 -28.65
CA LYS A 199 13.29 -20.38 -28.84
C LYS A 199 13.67 -20.60 -30.29
N ASP A 200 14.96 -20.73 -30.52
CA ASP A 200 15.49 -21.39 -31.71
C ASP A 200 15.41 -22.91 -31.45
N ASP A 201 14.39 -23.57 -32.00
CA ASP A 201 14.30 -25.03 -32.09
C ASP A 201 14.72 -25.44 -33.51
N ASP A 202 16.01 -25.75 -33.71
CA ASP A 202 16.55 -26.32 -34.95
C ASP A 202 16.19 -27.81 -35.07
N GLU A 203 15.50 -28.22 -36.14
CA GLU A 203 15.59 -29.58 -36.69
C GLU A 203 15.47 -29.56 -38.23
N GLU A 204 16.26 -30.38 -38.91
CA GLU A 204 16.57 -30.25 -40.34
C GLU A 204 15.44 -30.77 -41.28
N GLY A 205 15.23 -30.11 -42.42
CA GLY A 205 14.27 -30.52 -43.46
C GLY A 205 14.69 -30.03 -44.84
N ALA A 206 15.13 -30.95 -45.69
CA ALA A 206 15.85 -30.71 -46.95
C ALA A 206 15.06 -29.99 -48.07
N ASP A 207 15.85 -29.31 -48.92
CA ASP A 207 15.76 -29.15 -50.38
C ASP A 207 14.38 -28.98 -51.07
N ASP A 208 14.19 -27.84 -51.75
CA ASP A 208 13.98 -27.82 -53.21
C ASP A 208 14.38 -26.45 -53.82
N ASP A 209 14.76 -26.43 -55.10
CA ASP A 209 15.16 -25.22 -55.85
C ASP A 209 13.95 -24.44 -56.42
N GLU A 210 14.09 -23.12 -56.67
CA GLU A 210 13.88 -22.48 -58.01
C GLU A 210 14.13 -20.95 -58.04
N ASP A 211 14.38 -20.44 -59.25
CA ASP A 211 15.02 -19.18 -59.68
C ASP A 211 14.32 -17.81 -59.45
N ASP A 212 15.05 -16.74 -59.86
CA ASP A 212 14.60 -15.55 -60.63
C ASP A 212 14.58 -14.12 -59.98
N ASP A 213 15.80 -13.55 -59.91
CA ASP A 213 16.26 -12.25 -60.47
C ASP A 213 15.79 -10.82 -59.99
N GLU A 214 16.67 -9.86 -60.32
CA GLU A 214 16.63 -8.38 -60.42
C GLU A 214 16.08 -7.44 -59.31
N LYS A 215 16.99 -6.59 -58.80
CA LYS A 215 17.02 -5.09 -58.82
C LYS A 215 15.73 -4.28 -58.47
N ALA A 216 15.78 -3.08 -57.87
CA ALA A 216 16.86 -2.09 -57.74
C ALA A 216 16.71 -1.19 -56.48
N LYS A 217 17.62 -0.21 -56.33
CA LYS A 217 17.57 0.87 -55.32
C LYS A 217 16.83 2.09 -55.89
N GLU A 218 16.16 2.88 -55.05
CA GLU A 218 16.25 4.36 -55.19
C GLU A 218 16.06 5.15 -53.89
N LYS A 219 16.04 6.50 -53.96
CA LYS A 219 16.34 7.42 -52.83
C LYS A 219 15.25 8.45 -52.55
N LYS A 220 15.25 8.96 -51.30
CA LYS A 220 14.54 10.17 -50.86
C LYS A 220 14.99 11.42 -51.63
N PRO A 221 14.12 12.46 -51.68
CA PRO A 221 14.56 13.81 -51.34
C PRO A 221 13.79 14.41 -50.13
N LYS A 222 14.26 15.57 -49.66
CA LYS A 222 13.60 16.43 -48.64
C LYS A 222 13.02 17.67 -49.33
N VAL A 223 12.03 18.33 -48.72
CA VAL A 223 11.67 19.72 -49.01
C VAL A 223 11.58 20.52 -47.70
N LYS A 224 12.05 21.77 -47.73
CA LYS A 224 11.81 22.82 -46.73
C LYS A 224 10.82 23.83 -47.32
N LYS A 225 10.04 24.52 -46.48
CA LYS A 225 9.81 25.96 -46.63
C LYS A 225 9.61 26.63 -45.27
N GLU A 226 9.60 27.95 -45.26
CA GLU A 226 9.78 28.82 -44.09
C GLU A 226 8.81 30.02 -44.22
N ARG A 227 8.44 30.65 -43.09
CA ARG A 227 8.07 32.08 -42.94
C ARG A 227 6.75 32.60 -43.59
N ASP A 228 6.17 33.72 -43.15
CA ASP A 228 6.23 34.45 -41.85
C ASP A 228 4.80 34.40 -41.23
N GLU A 229 4.00 35.39 -40.75
CA GLU A 229 4.00 36.86 -40.51
C GLU A 229 3.04 37.14 -39.29
N ASP A 230 3.25 38.22 -38.52
CA ASP A 230 2.58 38.50 -37.21
C ASP A 230 1.22 39.23 -37.28
N VAL A 231 0.40 39.15 -36.21
CA VAL A 231 -0.67 40.14 -35.87
C VAL A 231 -0.80 40.28 -34.35
N GLU A 232 -0.54 41.49 -33.83
CA GLU A 232 -0.96 41.95 -32.49
C GLU A 232 -2.27 42.76 -32.62
N MET A 233 -3.18 42.66 -31.64
CA MET A 233 -4.20 43.68 -31.35
C MET A 233 -4.57 43.62 -29.86
N ASP A 234 -4.18 44.66 -29.12
CA ASP A 234 -4.81 45.04 -27.85
C ASP A 234 -6.12 45.79 -28.11
N GLU A 235 -7.07 45.75 -27.18
CA GLU A 235 -7.93 46.89 -26.82
C GLU A 235 -8.54 46.67 -25.42
N ASP A 236 -8.55 47.73 -24.60
CA ASP A 236 -9.02 47.75 -23.19
C ASP A 236 -10.53 48.14 -23.10
N ASP A 237 -10.95 48.69 -21.96
CA ASP A 237 -12.24 49.32 -21.58
C ASP A 237 -13.38 48.44 -21.03
N ASP A 238 -14.12 48.83 -19.98
CA ASP A 238 -13.74 49.69 -18.84
C ASP A 238 -14.64 49.45 -17.60
N VAL A 239 -14.19 49.99 -16.47
CA VAL A 239 -14.76 50.20 -15.12
C VAL A 239 -16.28 50.45 -14.97
N GLU A 240 -16.88 49.92 -13.89
CA GLU A 240 -17.69 50.74 -12.94
C GLU A 240 -17.43 50.33 -11.47
N GLU A 241 -17.21 51.32 -10.58
CA GLU A 241 -17.26 51.18 -9.12
C GLU A 241 -18.70 51.40 -8.60
N VAL A 242 -18.96 51.18 -7.29
CA VAL A 242 -19.47 52.24 -6.36
C VAL A 242 -19.66 51.76 -4.91
N ASN A 243 -18.93 52.42 -3.99
CA ASN A 243 -19.17 52.73 -2.56
C ASN A 243 -19.79 51.75 -1.51
N LYS A 244 -18.98 51.53 -0.45
CA LYS A 244 -19.19 51.71 1.03
C LYS A 244 -20.44 52.51 1.50
N PRO A 245 -20.90 52.42 2.78
CA PRO A 245 -20.19 52.19 4.08
C PRO A 245 -20.81 51.06 4.96
N GLY A 246 -20.48 50.81 6.24
CA GLY A 246 -19.46 51.34 7.20
C GLY A 246 -20.01 51.41 8.67
N GLU A 247 -19.16 51.79 9.65
CA GLU A 247 -19.44 51.90 11.13
C GLU A 247 -19.80 50.56 11.84
N ASP A 248 -19.75 50.38 13.18
CA ASP A 248 -18.77 50.79 14.23
C ASP A 248 -19.04 49.97 15.53
N GLY A 249 -18.04 49.87 16.43
CA GLY A 249 -18.20 49.42 17.84
C GLY A 249 -18.46 47.91 18.09
N GLU A 250 -18.44 47.40 19.34
CA GLU A 250 -17.81 47.90 20.59
C GLU A 250 -17.57 46.69 21.55
N GLU A 251 -17.24 46.92 22.84
CA GLU A 251 -16.81 45.88 23.81
C GLU A 251 -17.98 45.15 24.54
N GLU A 252 -17.65 44.41 25.63
CA GLU A 252 -18.53 43.73 26.63
C GLU A 252 -19.03 42.31 26.29
N GLN A 253 -19.17 41.35 27.24
CA GLN A 253 -18.63 41.19 28.62
C GLN A 253 -18.64 39.69 29.04
N ASP A 254 -17.95 39.38 30.14
CA ASP A 254 -18.04 38.15 30.99
C ASP A 254 -19.48 37.94 31.57
N PRO A 255 -19.88 36.79 32.19
CA PRO A 255 -19.05 36.01 33.13
C PRO A 255 -19.29 34.48 33.32
N GLU A 256 -18.41 33.92 34.16
CA GLU A 256 -18.58 32.94 35.26
C GLU A 256 -19.84 32.02 35.31
N GLU A 257 -19.59 30.74 35.59
CA GLU A 257 -20.30 29.99 36.65
C GLU A 257 -19.34 28.95 37.27
N ASP A 258 -19.16 28.97 38.59
CA ASP A 258 -18.27 28.08 39.36
C ASP A 258 -18.98 26.78 39.81
N GLU A 259 -18.20 25.78 40.26
CA GLU A 259 -18.52 25.05 41.51
C GLU A 259 -17.24 24.38 42.08
N ASP A 260 -17.08 24.48 43.41
CA ASP A 260 -15.84 24.16 44.15
C ASP A 260 -15.64 22.65 44.46
N ASP A 261 -14.44 22.22 44.89
CA ASP A 261 -14.09 22.12 46.33
C ASP A 261 -12.74 21.40 46.64
N ASP A 262 -12.20 21.75 47.81
CA ASP A 262 -11.04 21.32 48.63
C ASP A 262 -10.50 19.85 48.57
N ASP A 263 -9.33 19.49 49.15
CA ASP A 263 -8.02 20.14 49.43
C ASP A 263 -7.04 19.09 50.07
N GLU A 264 -5.76 19.43 50.24
CA GLU A 264 -4.74 19.02 51.27
C GLU A 264 -4.56 17.53 51.72
N GLU A 265 -3.43 17.05 52.28
CA GLU A 265 -2.04 17.53 52.54
C GLU A 265 -1.11 16.28 52.61
N GLY A 266 0.17 16.40 53.01
CA GLY A 266 0.82 15.31 53.75
C GLY A 266 2.20 14.81 53.31
N GLY A 267 3.16 15.70 53.01
CA GLY A 267 4.54 15.29 52.66
C GLY A 267 5.48 15.01 53.85
N LYS A 268 6.50 14.14 53.69
CA LYS A 268 7.71 14.15 54.56
C LYS A 268 9.01 13.66 53.89
N LYS A 269 10.14 14.22 54.34
CA LYS A 269 11.48 14.21 53.68
C LYS A 269 12.47 13.26 54.36
N ARG A 270 13.48 12.73 53.63
CA ARG A 270 14.83 12.45 54.19
C ARG A 270 15.97 12.40 53.14
N LYS A 271 17.22 12.55 53.59
CA LYS A 271 18.45 12.82 52.78
C LYS A 271 19.55 11.75 52.98
N LYS A 272 20.36 11.49 51.93
CA LYS A 272 21.83 11.21 51.87
C LYS A 272 22.15 10.26 50.68
N LYS A 273 23.39 10.10 50.16
CA LYS A 273 24.55 10.97 49.82
C LYS A 273 25.64 10.05 49.19
N SER A 274 26.48 10.56 48.27
CA SER A 274 27.82 10.03 47.85
C SER A 274 27.99 8.59 47.30
N GLY A 275 28.62 8.47 46.11
CA GLY A 275 29.49 7.33 45.71
C GLY A 275 30.98 7.70 45.87
N PRO A 276 31.95 7.21 45.06
CA PRO A 276 31.94 6.13 44.05
C PRO A 276 33.10 5.11 44.23
N SER A 277 33.26 4.09 43.36
CA SER A 277 34.53 3.33 43.21
C SER A 277 34.64 2.50 41.91
N LYS A 278 35.88 2.21 41.45
CA LYS A 278 36.17 1.36 40.27
C LYS A 278 37.58 0.73 40.31
N PRO A 279 37.70 -0.60 40.11
CA PRO A 279 38.88 -1.28 39.55
C PRO A 279 38.49 -2.28 38.42
N SER A 280 39.37 -2.91 37.63
CA SER A 280 40.77 -2.61 37.24
C SER A 280 40.99 -3.00 35.75
N LYS A 281 41.86 -3.97 35.39
CA LYS A 281 42.15 -4.42 34.00
C LYS A 281 42.73 -5.87 33.92
N LYS A 282 42.27 -6.64 32.91
CA LYS A 282 43.04 -7.63 32.09
C LYS A 282 43.50 -8.94 32.80
N PRO A 283 43.93 -10.03 32.08
CA PRO A 283 44.44 -10.11 30.69
C PRO A 283 43.70 -11.06 29.70
N ARG A 284 44.27 -11.21 28.49
CA ARG A 284 43.82 -12.07 27.38
C ARG A 284 44.60 -13.41 27.38
N THR A 285 43.96 -14.49 26.94
CA THR A 285 44.62 -15.63 26.27
C THR A 285 43.92 -15.89 24.91
N SER A 286 44.40 -16.83 24.10
CA SER A 286 44.15 -16.83 22.64
C SER A 286 43.94 -18.23 22.03
N LYS A 287 43.50 -18.24 20.75
CA LYS A 287 43.22 -19.38 19.85
C LYS A 287 41.86 -20.09 20.07
N ALA A 288 41.20 -20.66 19.06
CA ALA A 288 41.23 -20.37 17.61
C ALA A 288 40.02 -21.05 16.91
N SER A 289 39.52 -20.44 15.83
CA SER A 289 38.84 -21.03 14.66
C SER A 289 37.98 -22.31 14.79
N SER A 290 36.71 -22.22 14.40
CA SER A 290 36.22 -23.03 13.25
C SER A 290 34.87 -22.54 12.66
N LYS A 291 34.79 -22.63 11.33
CA LYS A 291 33.61 -22.73 10.45
C LYS A 291 32.38 -21.83 10.68
N SER A 292 32.28 -20.88 9.77
CA SER A 292 31.04 -20.33 9.22
C SER A 292 29.98 -21.39 8.87
N LYS A 293 28.71 -21.00 9.00
CA LYS A 293 27.58 -21.55 8.23
C LYS A 293 26.53 -20.45 8.09
N GLY A 294 26.22 -20.02 6.88
CA GLY A 294 25.34 -18.87 6.62
C GLY A 294 23.86 -19.23 6.50
N LYS A 295 23.00 -18.34 6.97
CA LYS A 295 21.57 -18.15 6.65
C LYS A 295 21.12 -16.86 7.35
N GLY A 296 20.23 -16.02 6.80
CA GLY A 296 19.81 -15.90 5.40
C GLY A 296 20.50 -14.73 4.70
N LYS A 297 20.36 -14.63 3.38
CA LYS A 297 20.48 -13.36 2.67
C LYS A 297 19.07 -12.78 2.69
N GLU A 298 18.84 -11.75 3.49
CA GLU A 298 17.72 -10.84 3.20
C GLU A 298 18.12 -10.10 1.92
N ASP A 299 17.25 -10.13 0.91
CA ASP A 299 17.49 -9.40 -0.32
C ASP A 299 17.23 -7.91 -0.07
N ASP A 300 18.30 -7.24 0.37
CA ASP A 300 18.47 -5.78 0.39
C ASP A 300 18.50 -5.28 -1.07
N GLU A 301 17.34 -5.40 -1.73
CA GLU A 301 17.08 -4.77 -3.01
C GLU A 301 17.17 -3.25 -2.86
N PRO A 302 17.70 -2.53 -3.86
CA PRO A 302 17.90 -1.09 -3.75
C PRO A 302 16.59 -0.37 -3.41
N ALA A 303 16.62 0.47 -2.38
CA ALA A 303 15.53 1.33 -1.93
C ALA A 303 15.31 2.52 -2.90
N GLY A 304 15.17 2.21 -4.18
CA GLY A 304 14.97 3.14 -5.28
C GLY A 304 13.54 3.16 -5.81
N VAL A 305 13.26 4.16 -6.63
CA VAL A 305 11.98 4.32 -7.33
C VAL A 305 12.14 3.84 -8.76
N THR A 306 11.26 2.93 -9.20
CA THR A 306 11.21 2.41 -10.57
C THR A 306 9.93 2.88 -11.23
N ILE A 307 10.04 3.42 -12.44
CA ILE A 307 8.93 3.95 -13.22
C ILE A 307 8.93 3.26 -14.58
N GLU A 308 7.84 2.58 -14.88
CA GLU A 308 7.47 2.04 -16.19
C GLU A 308 6.31 2.91 -16.69
N MET A 309 6.44 3.53 -17.87
CA MET A 309 5.46 4.52 -18.35
C MET A 309 5.36 4.49 -19.87
N ASN A 310 4.18 4.10 -20.36
CA ASN A 310 3.79 4.10 -21.78
C ASN A 310 3.25 5.46 -22.19
N GLN A 311 2.31 6.01 -21.41
CA GLN A 311 1.68 7.31 -21.61
C GLN A 311 1.76 8.17 -20.32
N HIS A 312 1.66 9.49 -20.48
CA HIS A 312 1.51 10.42 -19.34
C HIS A 312 0.13 10.23 -18.71
N VAL A 313 0.10 10.20 -17.38
CA VAL A 313 -1.13 10.02 -16.59
C VAL A 313 -1.14 11.06 -15.49
N SER A 314 -2.25 11.77 -15.32
CA SER A 314 -2.42 12.80 -14.29
C SER A 314 -3.84 12.73 -13.71
N LEU A 315 -3.98 12.05 -12.57
CA LEU A 315 -5.27 11.80 -11.93
C LEU A 315 -5.30 12.31 -10.48
N THR A 316 -6.47 12.75 -10.03
CA THR A 316 -6.68 13.25 -8.67
C THR A 316 -7.35 12.19 -7.80
N PHE A 317 -6.89 11.98 -6.58
CA PHE A 317 -7.43 10.99 -5.64
C PHE A 317 -7.64 11.60 -4.25
N SER A 318 -8.55 11.03 -3.46
CA SER A 318 -8.72 11.43 -2.06
C SER A 318 -7.60 10.88 -1.17
N LEU A 319 -6.90 11.77 -0.47
CA LEU A 319 -5.80 11.41 0.45
C LEU A 319 -6.29 10.55 1.63
N LYS A 320 -7.55 10.66 2.04
CA LYS A 320 -8.17 9.84 3.11
C LYS A 320 -8.02 8.34 2.84
N TYR A 321 -8.30 7.89 1.62
CA TYR A 321 -8.18 6.48 1.24
C TYR A 321 -6.71 6.05 1.12
N LEU A 322 -5.86 6.89 0.51
CA LEU A 322 -4.43 6.59 0.36
C LEU A 322 -3.70 6.49 1.71
N VAL A 323 -4.05 7.33 2.69
CA VAL A 323 -3.58 7.22 4.08
C VAL A 323 -4.02 5.90 4.73
N ASN A 324 -5.22 5.40 4.45
CA ASN A 324 -5.65 4.09 4.91
C ASN A 324 -4.87 2.96 4.22
N PHE A 325 -4.73 2.98 2.90
CA PHE A 325 -3.95 1.99 2.15
C PHE A 325 -2.48 1.93 2.61
N SER A 326 -1.91 3.08 3.02
CA SER A 326 -0.54 3.17 3.54
C SER A 326 -0.24 2.32 4.78
N LYS A 327 -1.28 1.82 5.48
CA LYS A 327 -1.12 0.93 6.65
C LYS A 327 -0.58 -0.46 6.25
N SER A 328 -0.76 -0.85 4.98
CA SER A 328 -0.15 -2.05 4.39
C SER A 328 1.37 -1.95 4.19
N ALA A 329 2.00 -0.79 4.38
CA ALA A 329 3.47 -0.68 4.48
C ALA A 329 4.07 -1.51 5.64
N SER A 330 3.25 -1.96 6.60
CA SER A 330 3.65 -2.91 7.63
C SER A 330 3.82 -4.36 7.12
N LEU A 331 3.20 -4.71 5.98
CA LEU A 331 3.27 -6.04 5.33
C LEU A 331 4.46 -6.13 4.35
N CYS A 332 4.65 -5.12 3.51
CA CYS A 332 5.68 -5.10 2.47
C CYS A 332 6.52 -3.80 2.51
N PRO A 333 7.86 -3.86 2.35
CA PRO A 333 8.73 -2.68 2.28
C PRO A 333 8.62 -1.90 0.96
N LYS A 334 7.92 -2.44 -0.05
CA LYS A 334 7.64 -1.80 -1.34
C LYS A 334 6.14 -1.60 -1.51
N VAL A 335 5.75 -0.64 -2.34
CA VAL A 335 4.39 -0.44 -2.84
C VAL A 335 4.45 -0.19 -4.34
N GLN A 336 3.43 -0.65 -5.05
CA GLN A 336 3.27 -0.44 -6.49
C GLN A 336 1.98 0.32 -6.77
N LEU A 337 2.09 1.42 -7.50
CA LEU A 337 0.97 2.20 -8.03
C LEU A 337 0.81 1.88 -9.52
N MET A 338 -0.38 1.51 -9.94
CA MET A 338 -0.73 1.21 -11.33
C MET A 338 -1.90 2.09 -11.76
N MET A 339 -1.72 2.82 -12.86
CA MET A 339 -2.58 3.93 -13.28
C MET A 339 -2.75 3.97 -14.81
N SER A 340 -3.96 4.27 -15.27
CA SER A 340 -4.31 4.74 -16.61
C SER A 340 -5.45 5.75 -16.44
N ASN A 341 -5.65 6.66 -17.40
CA ASN A 341 -6.56 7.80 -17.23
C ASN A 341 -8.04 7.37 -17.08
N ASP A 342 -8.44 6.25 -17.70
CA ASP A 342 -9.83 5.77 -17.75
C ASP A 342 -10.18 4.74 -16.66
N VAL A 343 -9.27 4.43 -15.73
CA VAL A 343 -9.40 3.27 -14.81
C VAL A 343 -9.07 3.63 -13.34
N PRO A 344 -9.59 2.90 -12.35
CA PRO A 344 -9.22 3.09 -10.94
C PRO A 344 -7.72 2.90 -10.70
N LEU A 345 -7.14 3.75 -9.83
CA LEU A 345 -5.79 3.56 -9.32
C LEU A 345 -5.72 2.25 -8.55
N LEU A 346 -4.80 1.37 -8.94
CA LEU A 346 -4.46 0.16 -8.21
C LEU A 346 -3.21 0.39 -7.35
N VAL A 347 -3.37 0.30 -6.03
CA VAL A 347 -2.28 0.29 -5.05
C VAL A 347 -2.06 -1.14 -4.57
N ALA A 348 -0.95 -1.75 -4.97
CA ALA A 348 -0.61 -3.13 -4.64
C ALA A 348 0.56 -3.21 -3.63
N TYR A 349 0.42 -4.13 -2.66
CA TYR A 349 1.46 -4.57 -1.75
C TYR A 349 1.52 -6.10 -1.80
N ASP A 350 2.47 -6.64 -2.56
CA ASP A 350 2.73 -8.09 -2.61
C ASP A 350 3.65 -8.48 -1.45
N PHE A 351 3.35 -9.58 -0.75
CA PHE A 351 4.14 -10.10 0.37
C PHE A 351 4.33 -11.62 0.26
N GLY A 352 5.27 -12.21 0.99
CA GLY A 352 5.77 -13.58 0.74
C GLY A 352 4.79 -14.75 0.92
N GLN A 353 3.49 -14.48 1.07
CA GLN A 353 2.41 -15.47 1.19
C GLN A 353 1.08 -14.99 0.57
N GLY A 354 1.11 -13.99 -0.32
CA GLY A 354 -0.10 -13.40 -0.92
C GLY A 354 0.05 -11.92 -1.28
N HIS A 355 -1.06 -11.23 -1.52
CA HIS A 355 -1.06 -9.81 -1.84
C HIS A 355 -2.29 -9.09 -1.29
N ILE A 356 -2.14 -7.77 -1.08
CA ILE A 356 -3.27 -6.87 -0.85
C ILE A 356 -3.25 -5.76 -1.91
N ARG A 357 -4.40 -5.61 -2.57
CA ARG A 357 -4.64 -4.69 -3.69
C ARG A 357 -5.81 -3.79 -3.32
N TYR A 358 -5.61 -2.49 -3.43
CA TYR A 358 -6.65 -1.49 -3.25
C TYR A 358 -6.92 -0.81 -4.59
N TYR A 359 -8.17 -0.77 -5.00
CA TYR A 359 -8.65 -0.06 -6.19
C TYR A 359 -9.36 1.20 -5.70
N LEU A 360 -9.05 2.36 -6.28
CA LEU A 360 -9.63 3.65 -5.91
C LEU A 360 -10.01 4.44 -7.15
N ALA A 361 -11.29 4.78 -7.27
CA ALA A 361 -11.76 5.63 -8.37
C ALA A 361 -11.09 7.03 -8.28
N PRO A 362 -10.70 7.64 -9.41
CA PRO A 362 -10.26 9.02 -9.42
C PRO A 362 -11.40 9.96 -9.02
N LYS A 363 -11.05 11.07 -8.36
CA LYS A 363 -11.93 12.25 -8.33
C LYS A 363 -11.97 12.82 -9.75
N ILE A 364 -13.10 12.66 -10.41
CA ILE A 364 -13.47 13.47 -11.58
C ILE A 364 -13.47 14.93 -11.11
N GLY A 365 -12.81 15.82 -11.86
CA GLY A 365 -12.96 17.25 -11.69
C GLY A 365 -14.15 17.74 -12.51
N ASP A 366 -14.83 18.77 -12.02
CA ASP A 366 -15.70 19.58 -12.87
C ASP A 366 -14.81 20.42 -13.80
N ASP A 367 -14.66 19.99 -15.07
CA ASP A 367 -14.01 20.74 -16.17
C ASP A 367 -14.90 21.88 -16.71
#